data_AF-W4VLL3-F1
#
_entry.id   AF-W4VLL3-F1
#
_cell.length_a   1.000
_cell.length_b   1.000
_cell.length_c   1.000
_cell.angle_alpha   90.00
_cell.angle_beta   90.00
_cell.angle_gamma   90.00
#
_symmetry.space_group_name_H-M   'P 1'
#
loop_
_entity.id
_entity.type
_entity.pdbx_description
1 polymer ?
#
loop_
_entity_poly.entity_id
_entity_poly.type
_entity_poly.pdbx_seq_one_letter_code
_entity_poly.pdbx_strand_id
1 'polypeptide(L)'
;MDLFLIAEAIHVSGVLATVASGMMISYEYGRAIKEDHFRRSLDGFWDIVEISFLAILFLVIGIEITEYISLEYFLYAFAIFILMVFVRILIVYMTTKIIHPLSWPYHFLISWAGLKGSMSVFLILTLYTKSTNGFNSEWVVAVTFTTVLISLVIQSLSIAPISRKILK
;
A
#
# COMPACT_ATOMS: atom_id res chain seq x y z
N MET A 1 -17.47 12.84 7.01
CA MET A 1 -18.04 11.53 7.39
C MET A 1 -19.31 11.24 6.60
N ASP A 2 -20.09 12.28 6.27
CA ASP A 2 -21.37 12.14 5.56
C ASP A 2 -21.23 11.57 4.13
N LEU A 3 -20.19 11.97 3.39
CA LEU A 3 -19.98 11.48 2.01
C LEU A 3 -19.75 9.96 1.94
N PHE A 4 -19.04 9.40 2.92
CA PHE A 4 -18.80 7.95 3.02
C PHE A 4 -20.11 7.19 3.21
N LEU A 5 -20.94 7.64 4.16
CA LEU A 5 -22.23 7.02 4.47
C LEU A 5 -23.21 7.12 3.29
N ILE A 6 -23.25 8.26 2.62
CA ILE A 6 -24.08 8.48 1.44
C ILE A 6 -23.66 7.55 0.30
N ALA A 7 -22.35 7.41 0.05
CA ALA A 7 -21.82 6.55 -0.99
C ALA A 7 -22.11 5.06 -0.72
N GLU A 8 -21.94 4.60 0.52
CA GLU A 8 -22.31 3.23 0.92
C GLU A 8 -23.83 2.98 0.76
N ALA A 9 -24.66 3.97 1.08
CA ALA A 9 -26.12 3.86 0.93
C ALA A 9 -26.58 3.68 -0.52
N ILE A 10 -25.79 4.15 -1.51
CA ILE A 10 -26.04 3.97 -2.94
C ILE A 10 -25.26 2.79 -3.54
N HIS A 11 -24.69 1.90 -2.71
CA HIS A 11 -23.86 0.76 -3.12
C HIS A 11 -22.61 1.13 -3.96
N VAL A 12 -22.04 2.31 -3.72
CA VAL A 12 -20.77 2.75 -4.31
C VAL A 12 -19.70 2.77 -3.23
N SER A 13 -18.42 2.58 -3.59
CA SER A 13 -17.33 2.57 -2.62
C SER A 13 -17.22 3.91 -1.88
N GLY A 14 -17.55 3.93 -0.59
CA GLY A 14 -17.44 5.14 0.24
C GLY A 14 -16.02 5.65 0.39
N VAL A 15 -15.04 4.74 0.37
CA VAL A 15 -13.61 5.09 0.41
C VAL A 15 -13.21 5.86 -0.84
N LEU A 16 -13.57 5.38 -2.04
CA LEU A 16 -13.24 6.07 -3.29
C LEU A 16 -13.96 7.42 -3.40
N ALA A 17 -15.21 7.51 -2.96
CA ALA A 17 -15.94 8.78 -2.91
C ALA A 17 -15.24 9.82 -2.02
N THR A 18 -14.78 9.40 -0.84
CA THR A 18 -14.06 10.26 0.10
C THR A 18 -12.73 10.73 -0.48
N VAL A 19 -11.98 9.82 -1.11
CA VAL A 19 -10.71 10.13 -1.78
C VAL A 19 -10.91 11.09 -2.96
N ALA A 20 -11.93 10.88 -3.78
CA ALA A 20 -12.27 11.77 -4.90
C ALA A 20 -12.64 13.18 -4.42
N SER A 21 -13.44 13.28 -3.36
CA SER A 21 -13.75 14.57 -2.73
C SER A 21 -12.51 15.24 -2.16
N GLY A 22 -11.60 14.49 -1.52
CA GLY A 22 -10.33 15.02 -1.02
C GLY A 22 -9.44 15.57 -2.14
N MET A 23 -9.36 14.85 -3.26
CA MET A 23 -8.64 15.32 -4.46
C MET A 23 -9.27 16.59 -5.04
N MET A 24 -10.60 16.66 -5.13
CA MET A 24 -11.31 17.83 -5.64
C MET A 24 -11.09 19.06 -4.74
N ILE A 25 -11.15 18.87 -3.42
CA ILE A 25 -10.81 19.92 -2.44
C ILE A 25 -9.35 20.35 -2.61
N SER A 26 -8.41 19.40 -2.70
CA SER A 26 -6.98 19.72 -2.90
C SER A 26 -6.72 20.52 -4.19
N TYR A 27 -7.40 20.15 -5.28
CA TYR A 27 -7.32 20.87 -6.56
C TYR A 27 -7.85 22.31 -6.45
N GLU A 28 -9.01 22.50 -5.81
CA GLU A 28 -9.62 23.81 -5.64
C GLU A 28 -8.80 24.70 -4.69
N TYR A 29 -8.33 24.15 -3.57
CA TYR A 29 -7.42 24.83 -2.64
C TYR A 29 -6.10 25.25 -3.32
N GLY A 30 -5.59 24.44 -4.25
CA GLY A 30 -4.40 24.75 -5.05
C GLY A 30 -4.59 25.92 -6.02
N ARG A 31 -5.84 26.24 -6.41
CA ARG A 31 -6.17 27.35 -7.31
C ARG A 31 -6.66 28.61 -6.58
N ALA A 32 -7.30 28.45 -5.42
CA ALA A 32 -8.01 29.54 -4.72
C ALA A 32 -7.17 30.31 -3.68
N ILE A 33 -6.17 29.68 -3.06
CA ILE A 33 -5.44 30.26 -1.91
C ILE A 33 -4.00 30.63 -2.30
N LYS A 34 -3.67 31.93 -2.20
CA LYS A 34 -2.32 32.48 -2.42
C LYS A 34 -1.38 32.36 -1.20
N GLU A 35 -1.86 31.83 -0.08
CA GLU A 35 -1.06 31.71 1.15
C GLU A 35 -0.38 30.34 1.26
N ASP A 36 0.86 30.26 0.77
CA ASP A 36 1.71 29.07 0.83
C ASP A 36 1.99 28.55 2.25
N HIS A 37 1.69 29.34 3.29
CA HIS A 37 1.95 29.00 4.69
C HIS A 37 0.93 28.00 5.25
N PHE A 38 -0.36 28.14 4.90
CA PHE A 38 -1.41 27.25 5.39
C PHE A 38 -1.29 25.84 4.79
N ARG A 39 -0.99 25.74 3.49
CA ARG A 39 -0.75 24.44 2.82
C ARG A 39 0.41 23.68 3.46
N ARG A 40 1.57 24.34 3.63
CA ARG A 40 2.74 23.71 4.25
C ARG A 40 2.49 23.22 5.68
N SER A 41 1.71 23.97 6.46
CA SER A 41 1.36 23.53 7.82
C SER A 41 0.44 22.32 7.81
N LEU A 42 -0.51 22.27 6.87
CA LEU A 42 -1.43 21.16 6.71
C LEU A 42 -0.70 19.91 6.19
N ASP A 43 0.18 20.07 5.21
CA ASP A 43 1.03 19.00 4.67
C ASP A 43 1.90 18.40 5.79
N GLY A 44 2.61 19.25 6.55
CA GLY A 44 3.44 18.78 7.67
C GLY A 44 2.65 18.10 8.79
N PHE A 45 1.41 18.55 9.06
CA PHE A 45 0.53 17.86 9.99
C PHE A 45 0.16 16.46 9.49
N TRP A 46 -0.23 16.35 8.22
CA TRP A 46 -0.59 15.05 7.61
C TRP A 46 0.60 14.11 7.51
N ASP A 47 1.81 14.59 7.23
CA ASP A 47 3.03 13.77 7.22
C ASP A 47 3.26 13.09 8.58
N ILE A 48 3.08 13.83 9.68
CA ILE A 48 3.23 13.31 11.04
C ILE A 48 2.12 12.30 11.36
N VAL A 49 0.88 12.63 10.99
CA VAL A 49 -0.29 11.76 11.23
C VAL A 49 -0.16 10.46 10.47
N GLU A 50 0.23 10.50 9.20
CA GLU A 50 0.44 9.32 8.35
C GLU A 50 1.49 8.40 8.97
N ILE A 51 2.67 8.94 9.30
CA ILE A 51 3.75 8.17 9.93
C ILE A 51 3.30 7.55 11.26
N SER A 52 2.55 8.30 12.08
CA SER A 52 2.05 7.84 13.37
C SER A 52 1.09 6.66 13.21
N PHE A 53 0.11 6.77 12.30
CA PHE A 53 -0.81 5.67 12.02
C PHE A 53 -0.09 4.45 11.44
N LEU A 54 0.84 4.63 10.50
CA LEU A 54 1.62 3.50 9.97
C LEU A 54 2.38 2.79 11.10
N ALA A 55 3.05 3.53 11.98
CA ALA A 55 3.79 2.93 13.10
C ALA A 55 2.89 2.11 14.03
N ILE A 56 1.72 2.65 14.39
CA ILE A 56 0.74 1.94 15.24
C ILE A 56 0.23 0.69 14.52
N LEU A 57 -0.11 0.78 13.23
CA LEU A 57 -0.61 -0.36 12.47
C LEU A 57 0.46 -1.45 12.33
N PHE A 58 1.71 -1.08 12.05
CA PHE A 58 2.82 -2.02 12.03
C PHE A 58 3.04 -2.70 13.39
N LEU A 59 2.91 -1.96 14.49
CA LEU A 59 3.00 -2.51 15.83
C LEU A 59 1.89 -3.53 16.10
N VAL A 60 0.64 -3.18 15.80
CA VAL A 60 -0.51 -4.09 15.96
C VAL A 60 -0.34 -5.36 15.13
N ILE A 61 0.04 -5.21 13.86
CA ILE A 61 0.27 -6.35 12.95
C ILE A 61 1.45 -7.21 13.42
N GLY A 62 2.52 -6.59 13.93
CA GLY A 62 3.70 -7.29 14.42
C GLY A 62 3.42 -8.13 15.67
N ILE A 63 2.53 -7.66 16.54
CA ILE A 63 2.08 -8.43 17.70
C ILE A 63 1.25 -9.64 17.23
N GLU A 64 0.27 -9.41 16.36
CA GLU A 64 -0.62 -10.46 15.84
C GLU A 64 0.13 -11.57 15.09
N ILE A 65 1.15 -11.24 14.28
CA ILE A 65 1.82 -12.26 13.45
C ILE A 65 2.65 -13.27 14.26
N THR A 66 3.08 -12.91 15.47
CA THR A 66 3.99 -13.75 16.26
C THR A 66 3.36 -15.13 16.58
N GLU A 67 2.03 -15.19 16.63
CA GLU A 67 1.29 -16.42 16.91
C GLU A 67 1.13 -17.34 15.68
N TYR A 68 1.26 -16.81 14.46
CA TYR A 68 0.99 -17.53 13.21
C TYR A 68 2.23 -17.87 12.39
N ILE A 69 3.42 -17.51 12.86
CA ILE A 69 4.68 -17.85 12.20
C ILE A 69 4.98 -19.34 12.40
N SER A 70 4.83 -20.12 11.32
CA SER A 70 5.31 -21.51 11.27
C SER A 70 6.29 -21.67 10.12
N LEU A 71 7.42 -22.32 10.38
CA LEU A 71 8.51 -22.51 9.41
C LEU A 71 8.06 -23.33 8.18
N GLU A 72 7.04 -24.19 8.32
CA GLU A 72 6.49 -24.97 7.20
C GLU A 72 5.81 -24.10 6.13
N TYR A 73 5.18 -22.99 6.52
CA TYR A 73 4.48 -22.10 5.58
C TYR A 73 5.39 -21.04 4.97
N PHE A 74 6.61 -20.88 5.48
CA PHE A 74 7.56 -19.88 5.01
C PHE A 74 7.94 -20.08 3.54
N LEU A 75 8.12 -21.33 3.10
CA LEU A 75 8.44 -21.65 1.70
C LEU A 75 7.31 -21.25 0.74
N TYR A 76 6.06 -21.51 1.12
CA TYR A 76 4.89 -21.12 0.32
C TYR A 76 4.73 -19.60 0.27
N ALA A 77 4.89 -18.92 1.42
CA ALA A 77 4.82 -17.46 1.48
C ALA A 77 5.90 -16.80 0.61
N PHE A 78 7.11 -17.37 0.58
CA PHE A 78 8.22 -16.90 -0.24
C PHE A 78 7.99 -17.16 -1.74
N ALA A 79 7.45 -18.32 -2.12
CA ALA A 79 7.08 -18.61 -3.50
C ALA A 79 6.01 -17.66 -4.03
N ILE A 80 4.96 -17.39 -3.23
CA ILE A 80 3.91 -16.42 -3.57
C ILE A 80 4.49 -15.01 -3.69
N PHE A 81 5.43 -14.63 -2.80
CA PHE A 81 6.11 -13.35 -2.88
C PHE A 81 6.86 -13.19 -4.21
N ILE A 82 7.67 -14.18 -4.60
CA ILE A 82 8.39 -14.16 -5.89
C ILE A 82 7.41 -14.07 -7.05
N LEU A 83 6.34 -14.86 -7.04
CA LEU A 83 5.32 -14.84 -8.08
C LEU A 83 4.65 -13.46 -8.19
N MET A 84 4.28 -12.84 -7.07
CA MET A 84 3.70 -11.49 -7.05
C MET A 84 4.64 -10.44 -7.65
N VAL A 85 5.94 -10.51 -7.30
CA VAL A 85 6.95 -9.59 -7.86
C VAL A 85 7.10 -9.81 -9.37
N PHE A 86 7.16 -11.07 -9.81
CA PHE A 86 7.26 -11.41 -11.22
C PHE A 86 6.05 -10.94 -12.04
N VAL A 87 4.84 -11.19 -11.54
CA VAL A 87 3.58 -10.71 -12.15
C VAL A 87 3.58 -9.19 -12.23
N ARG A 88 4.05 -8.48 -11.20
CA ARG A 88 4.14 -7.01 -11.22
C ARG A 88 5.07 -6.51 -12.32
N ILE A 89 6.28 -7.07 -12.43
CA ILE A 89 7.25 -6.70 -13.47
C ILE A 89 6.64 -6.93 -14.84
N LEU A 90 5.95 -8.06 -15.03
CA LEU A 90 5.30 -8.40 -16.30
C LEU A 90 4.20 -7.39 -16.65
N ILE A 91 3.30 -7.08 -15.72
CA ILE A 91 2.20 -6.12 -15.95
C ILE A 91 2.75 -4.72 -16.26
N VAL A 92 3.73 -4.24 -15.49
CA VAL A 92 4.34 -2.92 -15.71
C VAL A 92 5.05 -2.87 -17.06
N TYR A 93 5.77 -3.92 -17.41
CA TYR A 93 6.41 -4.05 -18.72
C TYR A 93 5.40 -4.01 -19.87
N MET A 94 4.32 -4.80 -19.78
CA MET A 94 3.26 -4.84 -20.81
C MET A 94 2.54 -3.50 -20.93
N THR A 95 2.19 -2.87 -19.80
CA THR A 95 1.48 -1.58 -19.78
C THR A 95 2.35 -0.48 -20.37
N THR A 96 3.64 -0.45 -20.03
CA THR A 96 4.53 0.61 -20.49
C THR A 96 4.83 0.48 -21.99
N LYS A 97 4.93 -0.76 -22.51
CA LYS A 97 5.07 -1.02 -23.95
C LYS A 97 3.91 -0.42 -24.79
N ILE A 98 2.70 -0.36 -24.22
CA ILE A 98 1.51 0.17 -24.88
C ILE A 98 1.44 1.71 -24.80
N ILE A 99 1.90 2.30 -23.70
CA ILE A 99 1.67 3.73 -23.41
C ILE A 99 2.84 4.62 -23.86
N HIS A 100 4.10 4.27 -23.55
CA HIS A 100 5.30 5.05 -23.92
C HIS A 100 6.57 4.19 -23.89
N PRO A 101 7.46 4.22 -24.90
CA PRO A 101 8.74 3.52 -24.86
C PRO A 101 9.73 4.25 -23.94
N LEU A 102 9.57 4.07 -22.63
CA LEU A 102 10.54 4.51 -21.63
C LEU A 102 11.77 3.57 -21.63
N SER A 103 12.93 4.09 -21.20
CA SER A 103 14.16 3.30 -21.11
C SER A 103 14.05 2.21 -20.02
N TRP A 104 14.58 1.02 -20.32
CA TRP A 104 14.57 -0.18 -19.47
C TRP A 104 14.83 0.03 -17.95
N PRO A 105 15.80 0.86 -17.51
CA PRO A 105 16.01 1.10 -16.09
C PRO A 105 14.85 1.82 -15.38
N TYR A 106 14.10 2.68 -16.09
CA TYR A 106 12.93 3.36 -15.53
C TYR A 106 11.75 2.40 -15.35
N HIS A 107 11.57 1.42 -16.24
CA HIS A 107 10.56 0.37 -16.07
C HIS A 107 10.79 -0.44 -14.79
N PHE A 108 12.04 -0.83 -14.55
CA PHE A 108 12.40 -1.58 -13.36
C PHE A 108 12.21 -0.73 -12.10
N LEU A 109 12.63 0.54 -12.14
CA LEU A 109 12.47 1.45 -11.01
C LEU A 109 10.98 1.72 -10.69
N ILE A 110 10.12 1.94 -11.70
CA ILE A 110 8.67 2.12 -11.49
C ILE A 110 8.02 0.85 -10.96
N SER A 111 8.37 -0.33 -11.49
CA SER A 111 7.87 -1.60 -10.98
C SER A 111 8.31 -1.87 -9.53
N TRP A 112 9.54 -1.47 -9.18
CA TRP A 112 10.09 -1.68 -7.85
C TRP A 112 9.68 -0.61 -6.84
N ALA A 113 9.41 0.62 -7.29
CA ALA A 113 8.99 1.77 -6.46
C ALA A 113 7.53 1.70 -6.00
N GLY A 114 6.78 0.65 -6.37
CA GLY A 114 5.43 0.38 -5.87
C GLY A 114 5.40 -0.04 -4.38
N LEU A 115 5.95 0.80 -3.50
CA LEU A 115 5.90 0.69 -2.05
C LEU A 115 4.45 0.89 -1.60
N LYS A 116 3.73 -0.23 -1.50
CA LYS A 116 2.39 -0.26 -0.92
C LYS A 116 2.49 -0.32 0.60
N GLY A 117 2.96 0.74 1.26
CA GLY A 117 2.98 0.79 2.72
C GLY A 117 1.56 0.77 3.30
N SER A 118 0.77 1.78 2.96
CA SER A 118 -0.58 1.98 3.51
C SER A 118 -1.62 0.97 3.01
N MET A 119 -1.66 0.69 1.70
CA MET A 119 -2.66 -0.22 1.12
C MET A 119 -2.47 -1.68 1.54
N SER A 120 -1.22 -2.11 1.76
CA SER A 120 -0.95 -3.48 2.24
C SER A 120 -1.39 -3.67 3.68
N VAL A 121 -1.16 -2.65 4.51
CA VAL A 121 -1.62 -2.59 5.90
C VAL A 121 -3.15 -2.60 5.97
N PHE A 122 -3.83 -1.82 5.13
CA PHE A 122 -5.30 -1.84 5.04
C PHE A 122 -5.86 -3.22 4.65
N LEU A 123 -5.25 -3.88 3.66
CA LEU A 123 -5.67 -5.22 3.23
C LEU A 123 -5.54 -6.23 4.38
N ILE A 124 -4.44 -6.15 5.12
CA ILE A 124 -4.19 -6.94 6.32
C ILE A 124 -5.33 -6.77 7.34
N LEU A 125 -5.65 -5.55 7.76
CA LEU A 125 -6.72 -5.33 8.74
C LEU A 125 -8.10 -5.78 8.22
N THR A 126 -8.35 -5.61 6.92
CA THR A 126 -9.61 -6.06 6.30
C THR A 126 -9.72 -7.58 6.30
N LEU A 127 -8.61 -8.30 6.09
CA LEU A 127 -8.58 -9.76 6.16
C LEU A 127 -8.76 -10.25 7.60
N TYR A 128 -8.10 -9.61 8.57
CA TYR A 128 -8.26 -9.93 9.99
C TYR A 128 -9.71 -9.79 10.45
N THR A 129 -10.33 -8.63 10.20
CA THR A 129 -11.73 -8.36 10.58
C THR A 129 -12.73 -9.31 9.92
N LYS A 130 -12.45 -9.78 8.70
CA LYS A 130 -13.26 -10.81 8.03
C LYS A 130 -13.04 -12.22 8.60
N SER A 131 -11.84 -12.53 9.07
CA SER A 131 -11.52 -13.82 9.71
C SER A 131 -12.28 -14.01 11.01
N THR A 132 -12.37 -12.96 11.84
CA THR A 132 -13.10 -12.97 13.12
C THR A 132 -14.60 -13.27 12.95
N ASN A 133 -15.18 -13.01 11.77
CA ASN A 133 -16.61 -13.21 11.47
C ASN A 133 -16.96 -14.60 10.89
N GLY A 134 -16.12 -15.61 11.08
CA GLY A 134 -16.51 -17.03 10.88
C GLY A 134 -15.99 -17.72 9.62
N PHE A 135 -14.97 -17.17 8.96
CA PHE A 135 -14.23 -17.91 7.93
C PHE A 135 -13.14 -18.78 8.59
N ASN A 136 -13.25 -20.11 8.44
CA ASN A 136 -12.22 -21.12 8.78
C ASN A 136 -10.97 -20.95 7.89
N SER A 137 -10.31 -19.80 7.98
CA SER A 137 -9.25 -19.38 7.06
C SER A 137 -8.07 -18.75 7.79
N GLU A 138 -7.87 -19.11 9.07
CA GLU A 138 -6.70 -18.72 9.87
C GLU A 138 -5.40 -19.00 9.11
N TRP A 139 -5.32 -20.11 8.35
CA TRP A 139 -4.17 -20.44 7.51
C TRP A 139 -3.97 -19.50 6.31
N VAL A 140 -5.05 -19.07 5.64
CA VAL A 140 -4.99 -18.13 4.49
C VAL A 140 -4.54 -16.75 4.97
N VAL A 141 -5.05 -16.34 6.13
CA VAL A 141 -4.69 -15.11 6.81
C VAL A 141 -3.20 -15.16 7.15
N ALA A 142 -2.74 -16.19 7.87
CA ALA A 142 -1.33 -16.36 8.23
C ALA A 142 -0.36 -16.28 7.02
N VAL A 143 -0.68 -16.99 5.93
CA VAL A 143 0.15 -16.99 4.71
C VAL A 143 0.13 -15.63 4.02
N THR A 144 -1.04 -15.03 3.83
CA THR A 144 -1.16 -13.72 3.16
C THR A 144 -0.44 -12.64 3.95
N PHE A 145 -0.58 -12.65 5.27
CA PHE A 145 0.09 -11.73 6.18
C PHE A 145 1.61 -11.88 6.13
N THR A 146 2.11 -13.12 6.22
CA THR A 146 3.55 -13.40 6.14
C THR A 146 4.13 -12.94 4.81
N THR A 147 3.47 -13.26 3.69
CA THR A 147 3.89 -12.80 2.35
C THR A 147 3.93 -11.27 2.25
N VAL A 148 2.92 -10.58 2.80
CA VAL A 148 2.86 -9.11 2.76
C VAL A 148 3.95 -8.48 3.64
N LEU A 149 4.21 -9.00 4.85
CA LEU A 149 5.30 -8.49 5.68
C LEU A 149 6.66 -8.72 5.03
N ILE A 150 6.92 -9.90 4.49
CA ILE A 150 8.15 -10.19 3.73
C ILE A 150 8.29 -9.18 2.58
N SER A 151 7.20 -8.90 1.86
CA SER A 151 7.18 -7.90 0.80
C SER A 151 7.52 -6.50 1.31
N LEU A 152 6.97 -6.08 2.46
CA LEU A 152 7.22 -4.76 3.04
C LEU A 152 8.68 -4.64 3.49
N VAL A 153 9.23 -5.64 4.16
CA VAL A 153 10.63 -5.63 4.64
C VAL A 153 11.61 -5.65 3.46
N ILE A 154 11.43 -6.58 2.52
CA ILE A 154 12.31 -6.69 1.36
C ILE A 154 12.22 -5.43 0.48
N GLN A 155 11.01 -4.94 0.18
CA GLN A 155 10.86 -3.75 -0.68
C GLN A 155 11.36 -2.49 0.01
N SER A 156 11.03 -2.25 1.29
CA SER A 156 11.51 -1.07 2.03
C SER A 156 13.04 -0.99 2.07
N LEU A 157 13.72 -2.12 2.31
CA LEU A 157 15.17 -2.17 2.32
C LEU A 157 15.80 -2.13 0.92
N SER A 158 15.13 -2.70 -0.10
CA SER A 158 15.66 -2.80 -1.47
C SER A 158 15.53 -1.52 -2.30
N ILE A 159 14.56 -0.64 -2.01
CA ILE A 159 14.41 0.63 -2.76
C ILE A 159 15.65 1.52 -2.65
N ALA A 160 16.23 1.64 -1.45
CA ALA A 160 17.38 2.50 -1.19
C ALA A 160 18.62 2.15 -2.04
N PRO A 161 19.10 0.88 -2.10
CA PRO A 161 20.24 0.52 -2.93
C PRO A 161 19.93 0.54 -4.44
N ILE A 162 18.70 0.22 -4.86
CA ILE A 162 18.31 0.22 -6.28
C ILE A 162 18.28 1.64 -6.84
N SER A 163 17.68 2.58 -6.10
CA SER A 163 17.67 4.00 -6.47
C SER A 163 19.10 4.54 -6.66
N ARG A 164 19.99 4.21 -5.72
CA ARG A 164 21.40 4.64 -5.76
C ARG A 164 22.21 4.04 -6.92
N LYS A 165 21.80 2.90 -7.46
CA LYS A 165 22.49 2.19 -8.54
C LYS A 165 21.99 2.61 -9.93
N ILE A 166 20.77 3.13 -10.04
CA ILE A 166 20.16 3.57 -11.30
C ILE A 166 20.39 5.07 -11.57
N LEU A 167 20.53 5.88 -10.53
CA LEU A 167 20.82 7.34 -10.62
C LEU A 167 22.31 7.67 -10.76
N LYS A 168 23.18 6.67 -10.95
CA LYS A 168 24.60 6.83 -11.31
C LYS A 168 24.80 6.50 -12.78
#